data_AF-A0A3C0W0I3-F1
#
_entry.id   AF-A0A3C0W0I3-F1
#
_cell.length_a   1.000
_cell.length_b   1.000
_cell.length_c   1.000
_cell.angle_alpha   90.00
_cell.angle_beta   90.00
_cell.angle_gamma   90.00
#
_symmetry.space_group_name_H-M   'P 1'
#
loop_
_entity.id
_entity.type
_entity.pdbx_description
1 polymer ?
#
loop_
_entity_poly.entity_id
_entity_poly.type
_entity_poly.pdbx_seq_one_letter_code
_entity_poly.pdbx_strand_id
1 'polypeptide(L)'
;MKFFRAKRGAALVITLIMLGMVTAMAVVFLSISRRERASVSVITDQAGAQLMAETATAQALSKVVSRMVTTQNPLAYGLSVSTNYINRVGYLPGNLSATNVGYVYPNGKPLNQNDLLMNLAKLQHLPRPPVFVDTNALGWRPKNFTRTDDFRFFLDINRNRAYEPTGLQVVTNFQGRPVVGQDGLLMTDYFVGDPEWIGQLDNPDAP
;
A
#
# COMPACT_ATOMS: atom_id res chain seq x y z
N MET A 1 -37.59 70.68 -3.63
CA MET A 1 -37.38 69.38 -2.91
C MET A 1 -37.13 68.15 -3.81
N LYS A 2 -36.64 68.27 -5.07
CA LYS A 2 -36.35 67.09 -5.94
C LYS A 2 -34.87 66.65 -6.00
N PHE A 3 -33.91 67.51 -5.64
CA PHE A 3 -32.47 67.25 -5.80
C PHE A 3 -31.84 66.32 -4.73
N PHE A 4 -32.44 66.18 -3.54
CA PHE A 4 -31.90 65.31 -2.47
C PHE A 4 -32.18 63.81 -2.70
N ARG A 5 -33.25 63.45 -3.41
CA ARG A 5 -33.56 62.05 -3.78
C ARG A 5 -32.59 61.50 -4.83
N ALA A 6 -32.19 62.33 -5.80
CA ALA A 6 -31.23 61.94 -6.84
C ALA A 6 -29.81 61.69 -6.29
N LYS A 7 -29.33 62.53 -5.35
CA LYS A 7 -28.02 62.35 -4.70
C LYS A 7 -27.95 61.09 -3.83
N ARG A 8 -29.04 60.74 -3.12
CA ARG A 8 -29.12 59.50 -2.33
C ARG A 8 -29.12 58.24 -3.22
N GLY A 9 -29.79 58.28 -4.37
CA GLY A 9 -29.78 57.18 -5.34
C GLY A 9 -28.40 56.95 -5.97
N ALA A 10 -27.70 58.02 -6.37
CA ALA A 10 -26.35 57.91 -6.95
C ALA A 10 -25.33 57.34 -5.95
N ALA A 11 -25.38 57.76 -4.68
CA ALA A 11 -24.50 57.22 -3.64
C ALA A 11 -24.73 55.70 -3.43
N LEU A 12 -25.99 55.25 -3.41
CA LEU A 12 -26.31 53.83 -3.27
C LEU A 12 -25.77 53.00 -4.45
N VAL A 13 -25.94 53.50 -5.69
CA VAL A 13 -25.43 52.82 -6.90
C VAL A 13 -23.92 52.69 -6.84
N ILE A 14 -23.19 53.73 -6.43
CA ILE A 14 -21.73 53.67 -6.30
C ILE A 14 -21.33 52.65 -5.23
N THR A 15 -22.02 52.61 -4.07
CA THR A 15 -21.71 51.60 -3.04
C THR A 15 -22.01 50.18 -3.50
N LEU A 16 -23.08 49.97 -4.29
CA LEU A 16 -23.39 48.67 -4.88
C LEU A 16 -22.35 48.24 -5.91
N ILE A 17 -21.87 49.17 -6.74
CA ILE A 17 -20.79 48.90 -7.70
C ILE A 17 -19.49 48.59 -6.95
N MET A 18 -19.15 49.37 -5.92
CA MET A 18 -17.96 49.10 -5.10
C MET A 18 -18.05 47.75 -4.39
N LEU A 19 -19.20 47.42 -3.79
CA LEU A 19 -19.40 46.13 -3.13
C LEU A 19 -19.39 44.98 -4.15
N GLY A 20 -19.99 45.18 -5.32
CA GLY A 20 -19.96 44.20 -6.41
C GLY A 20 -18.54 43.94 -6.91
N MET A 21 -17.73 44.97 -7.06
CA MET A 21 -16.34 44.84 -7.50
C MET A 21 -15.47 44.11 -6.45
N VAL A 22 -15.62 44.45 -5.17
CA VAL A 22 -14.88 43.80 -4.08
C VAL A 22 -15.30 42.34 -3.93
N THR A 23 -16.59 42.04 -4.00
CA THR A 23 -17.08 40.65 -3.93
C THR A 23 -16.62 39.83 -5.14
N ALA A 24 -16.63 40.40 -6.35
CA ALA A 24 -16.10 39.74 -7.54
C ALA A 24 -14.60 39.43 -7.41
N MET A 25 -13.79 40.40 -6.98
CA MET A 25 -12.36 40.18 -6.74
C MET A 25 -12.13 39.12 -5.67
N ALA A 26 -12.87 39.16 -4.55
CA ALA A 26 -12.75 38.17 -3.47
C ALA A 26 -13.05 36.75 -3.96
N VAL A 27 -14.07 36.56 -4.81
CA VAL A 27 -14.40 35.25 -5.37
C VAL A 27 -13.31 34.75 -6.33
N VAL A 28 -12.75 35.62 -7.16
CA VAL A 28 -11.64 35.27 -8.08
C VAL A 28 -10.41 34.84 -7.29
N PHE A 29 -10.01 35.60 -6.27
CA PHE A 29 -8.88 35.24 -5.41
C PHE A 29 -9.10 33.89 -4.73
N LEU A 30 -10.26 33.67 -4.12
CA LEU A 30 -10.57 32.41 -3.46
C LEU A 30 -10.53 31.22 -4.44
N SER A 31 -11.04 31.41 -5.67
CA SER A 31 -11.02 30.38 -6.71
C SER A 31 -9.59 30.01 -7.12
N ILE A 32 -8.74 31.01 -7.34
CA ILE A 32 -7.32 30.81 -7.68
C ILE A 32 -6.59 30.11 -6.53
N SER A 33 -6.74 30.57 -5.28
CA SER A 33 -6.08 29.93 -4.13
C SER A 33 -6.48 28.46 -3.95
N ARG A 34 -7.75 28.10 -4.21
CA ARG A 34 -8.20 26.71 -4.14
C ARG A 34 -7.56 25.86 -5.23
N ARG A 35 -7.46 26.38 -6.46
CA ARG A 35 -6.82 25.69 -7.58
C ARG A 35 -5.32 25.51 -7.34
N GLU A 36 -4.63 26.55 -6.86
CA GLU A 36 -3.20 26.48 -6.53
C GLU A 36 -2.93 25.45 -5.45
N ARG A 37 -3.72 25.44 -4.36
CA ARG A 37 -3.56 24.43 -3.31
C ARG A 37 -3.75 23.00 -3.83
N ALA A 38 -4.77 22.78 -4.68
CA ALA A 38 -4.99 21.48 -5.31
C ALA A 38 -3.81 21.08 -6.21
N SER A 39 -3.26 22.03 -6.97
CA SER A 39 -2.10 21.79 -7.83
C SER A 39 -0.84 21.48 -7.03
N VAL A 40 -0.58 22.19 -5.93
CA VAL A 40 0.61 21.97 -5.08
C VAL A 40 0.55 20.56 -4.47
N SER A 41 -0.61 20.13 -3.98
CA SER A 41 -0.78 18.77 -3.44
C SER A 41 -0.43 17.69 -4.46
N VAL A 42 -0.88 17.83 -5.71
CA VAL A 42 -0.58 16.85 -6.76
C VAL A 42 0.91 16.83 -7.10
N ILE A 43 1.55 18.00 -7.17
CA ILE A 43 2.99 18.10 -7.46
C ILE A 43 3.81 17.49 -6.32
N THR A 44 3.44 17.73 -5.05
CA THR A 44 4.12 17.12 -3.90
C THR A 44 3.96 15.60 -3.88
N ASP A 45 2.77 15.09 -4.20
CA ASP A 45 2.51 13.65 -4.26
C ASP A 45 3.31 12.98 -5.39
N GLN A 46 3.39 13.63 -6.55
CA GLN A 46 4.19 13.15 -7.68
C GLN A 46 5.70 13.15 -7.36
N ALA A 47 6.20 14.21 -6.74
CA ALA A 47 7.60 14.29 -6.33
C ALA A 47 7.93 13.20 -5.30
N GLY A 48 7.07 13.00 -4.29
CA GLY A 48 7.20 11.93 -3.31
C GLY A 48 7.20 10.54 -3.95
N ALA A 49 6.26 10.28 -4.87
CA ALA A 49 6.21 9.03 -5.62
C ALA A 49 7.47 8.78 -6.45
N GLN A 50 8.01 9.82 -7.10
CA GLN A 50 9.26 9.72 -7.85
C GLN A 50 10.44 9.38 -6.94
N LEU A 51 10.61 10.08 -5.81
CA LEU A 51 11.65 9.81 -4.82
C LEU A 51 11.56 8.39 -4.26
N MET A 52 10.34 7.92 -3.97
CA MET A 52 10.11 6.54 -3.51
C MET A 52 10.47 5.51 -4.59
N ALA A 53 10.13 5.78 -5.86
CA ALA A 53 10.48 4.89 -6.97
C ALA A 53 12.00 4.80 -7.16
N GLU A 54 12.70 5.95 -7.16
CA GLU A 54 14.16 6.00 -7.26
C GLU A 54 14.82 5.25 -6.10
N THR A 55 14.34 5.46 -4.87
CA THR A 55 14.83 4.73 -3.68
C THR A 55 14.59 3.23 -3.79
N ALA A 56 13.40 2.80 -4.21
CA ALA A 56 13.06 1.41 -4.39
C ALA A 56 13.95 0.74 -5.44
N THR A 57 14.26 1.43 -6.55
CA THR A 57 15.19 0.90 -7.57
C THR A 57 16.60 0.76 -7.04
N ALA A 58 17.11 1.75 -6.29
CA ALA A 58 18.43 1.69 -5.68
C ALA A 58 18.53 0.55 -4.66
N GLN A 59 17.50 0.36 -3.82
CA GLN A 59 17.44 -0.76 -2.89
C GLN A 59 17.38 -2.12 -3.61
N ALA A 60 16.57 -2.24 -4.67
CA ALA A 60 16.46 -3.46 -5.45
C ALA A 60 17.81 -3.84 -6.09
N LEU A 61 18.51 -2.87 -6.69
CA LEU A 61 19.85 -3.08 -7.25
C LEU A 61 20.85 -3.50 -6.17
N SER A 62 20.87 -2.81 -5.02
CA SER A 62 21.72 -3.16 -3.89
C SER A 62 21.48 -4.59 -3.40
N LYS A 63 20.20 -5.00 -3.26
CA LYS A 63 19.82 -6.35 -2.83
C LYS A 63 20.28 -7.42 -3.82
N VAL A 64 20.12 -7.16 -5.13
CA VAL A 64 20.58 -8.07 -6.19
C VAL A 64 22.11 -8.20 -6.18
N VAL A 65 22.84 -7.09 -6.14
CA VAL A 65 24.31 -7.10 -6.08
C VAL A 65 24.82 -7.78 -4.81
N SER A 66 24.23 -7.46 -3.66
CA SER A 66 24.55 -8.11 -2.38
C SER A 66 24.35 -9.62 -2.45
N ARG A 67 23.27 -10.09 -3.08
CA ARG A 67 23.02 -11.53 -3.28
C ARG A 67 24.07 -12.17 -4.20
N MET A 68 24.46 -11.52 -5.29
CA MET A 68 25.52 -12.03 -6.19
C MET A 68 26.85 -12.17 -5.46
N VAL A 69 27.22 -11.17 -4.65
CA VAL A 69 28.49 -11.16 -3.90
C VAL A 69 28.47 -12.21 -2.79
N THR A 70 27.40 -12.29 -2.01
CA THR A 70 27.27 -13.24 -0.88
C THR A 70 27.21 -14.69 -1.34
N THR A 71 26.52 -14.97 -2.44
CA THR A 71 26.45 -16.33 -3.01
C THR A 71 27.60 -16.64 -3.97
N GLN A 72 28.49 -15.68 -4.23
CA GLN A 72 29.57 -15.77 -5.23
C GLN A 72 29.06 -16.24 -6.61
N ASN A 73 27.83 -15.88 -6.95
CA ASN A 73 27.16 -16.32 -8.17
C ASN A 73 26.62 -15.11 -8.94
N PRO A 74 27.20 -14.76 -10.09
CA PRO A 74 26.74 -13.62 -10.90
C PRO A 74 25.34 -13.83 -11.48
N LEU A 75 24.82 -15.06 -11.48
CA LEU A 75 23.47 -15.39 -11.93
C LEU A 75 22.42 -15.28 -10.80
N ALA A 76 22.81 -14.86 -9.60
CA ALA A 76 21.91 -14.73 -8.46
C ALA A 76 21.05 -13.45 -8.47
N TYR A 77 20.62 -12.98 -9.65
CA TYR A 77 19.68 -11.87 -9.84
C TYR A 77 18.20 -12.29 -9.77
N GLY A 78 17.95 -13.48 -9.22
CA GLY A 78 16.60 -14.04 -9.14
C GLY A 78 15.64 -13.20 -8.30
N LEU A 79 14.41 -13.69 -8.24
CA LEU A 79 13.28 -13.05 -7.58
C LEU A 79 13.52 -12.78 -6.09
N SER A 80 12.84 -11.74 -5.58
CA SER A 80 12.87 -11.33 -4.18
C SER A 80 11.55 -11.61 -3.49
N VAL A 81 11.64 -11.88 -2.18
CA VAL A 81 10.50 -12.05 -1.27
C VAL A 81 10.56 -11.00 -0.16
N SER A 82 9.42 -10.73 0.47
CA SER A 82 9.37 -9.95 1.71
C SER A 82 10.15 -10.66 2.80
N THR A 83 10.84 -9.88 3.62
CA THR A 83 11.58 -10.39 4.79
C THR A 83 10.98 -9.90 6.10
N ASN A 84 9.81 -9.29 6.06
CA ASN A 84 9.16 -8.80 7.27
C ASN A 84 8.71 -9.95 8.17
N TYR A 85 8.71 -9.70 9.47
CA TYR A 85 8.13 -10.65 10.42
C TYR A 85 6.64 -10.81 10.13
N ILE A 86 6.18 -12.05 10.10
CA ILE A 86 4.78 -12.40 9.87
C ILE A 86 4.39 -13.53 10.80
N ASN A 87 3.31 -13.33 11.53
CA ASN A 87 2.68 -14.35 12.35
C ASN A 87 1.86 -15.29 11.44
N ARG A 88 2.35 -16.51 11.26
CA ARG A 88 1.66 -17.55 10.47
C ARG A 88 0.28 -17.89 11.02
N VAL A 89 0.04 -17.68 12.31
CA VAL A 89 -1.25 -17.93 12.96
C VAL A 89 -2.24 -16.79 12.70
N GLY A 90 -1.78 -15.60 12.31
CA GLY A 90 -2.60 -14.39 12.13
C GLY A 90 -2.35 -13.33 13.22
N TYR A 91 -2.87 -12.13 13.03
CA TYR A 91 -2.68 -11.01 13.96
C TYR A 91 -3.42 -11.26 15.28
N LEU A 92 -2.73 -11.11 16.40
CA LEU A 92 -3.30 -11.26 17.74
C LEU A 92 -3.59 -9.87 18.36
N PRO A 93 -4.87 -9.52 18.62
CA PRO A 93 -5.21 -8.26 19.29
C PRO A 93 -4.52 -8.10 20.64
N GLY A 94 -4.07 -6.88 20.95
CA GLY A 94 -3.42 -6.56 22.23
C GLY A 94 -1.97 -7.06 22.37
N ASN A 95 -1.45 -7.83 21.42
CA ASN A 95 -0.03 -8.21 21.42
C ASN A 95 0.82 -7.13 20.72
N LEU A 96 1.63 -6.44 21.54
CA LEU A 96 2.50 -5.34 21.14
C LEU A 96 3.83 -5.79 20.50
N SER A 97 4.09 -7.09 20.39
CA SER A 97 5.29 -7.60 19.72
C SER A 97 5.38 -7.08 18.29
N ALA A 98 6.57 -6.65 17.89
CA ALA A 98 6.91 -6.28 16.51
C ALA A 98 6.73 -7.45 15.53
N THR A 99 6.79 -8.69 16.02
CA THR A 99 6.58 -9.90 15.19
C THR A 99 5.12 -10.25 14.95
N ASN A 100 4.19 -9.60 15.66
CA ASN A 100 2.76 -9.85 15.54
C ASN A 100 2.18 -9.05 14.37
N VAL A 101 2.50 -9.51 13.16
CA VAL A 101 2.03 -8.97 11.88
C VAL A 101 1.19 -10.03 11.18
N GLY A 102 0.02 -9.66 10.68
CA GLY A 102 -0.84 -10.50 9.87
C GLY A 102 -1.98 -9.67 9.30
N TYR A 103 -2.46 -10.03 8.11
CA TYR A 103 -3.56 -9.28 7.44
C TYR A 103 -4.95 -9.83 7.80
N VAL A 104 -4.99 -10.89 8.60
CA VAL A 104 -6.21 -11.52 9.12
C VAL A 104 -5.98 -11.96 10.55
N TYR A 105 -7.06 -12.06 11.33
CA TYR A 105 -7.04 -12.72 12.63
C TYR A 105 -6.88 -14.25 12.45
N PRO A 106 -6.57 -15.01 13.52
CA PRO A 106 -6.46 -16.47 13.45
C PRO A 106 -7.70 -17.22 12.97
N ASN A 107 -8.87 -16.59 13.06
CA ASN A 107 -10.13 -17.10 12.54
C ASN A 107 -10.36 -16.76 11.05
N GLY A 108 -9.38 -16.18 10.37
CA GLY A 108 -9.44 -15.76 8.98
C GLY A 108 -10.24 -14.49 8.72
N LYS A 109 -10.80 -13.84 9.76
CA LYS A 109 -11.54 -12.59 9.58
C LYS A 109 -10.59 -11.43 9.28
N PRO A 110 -11.01 -10.46 8.45
CA PRO A 110 -10.27 -9.22 8.24
C PRO A 110 -10.04 -8.46 9.55
N LEU A 111 -8.92 -7.74 9.63
CA LEU A 111 -8.64 -6.87 10.77
C LEU A 111 -9.63 -5.72 10.85
N ASN A 112 -9.99 -5.31 12.07
CA ASN A 112 -10.63 -4.02 12.27
C ASN A 112 -9.63 -2.87 11.99
N GLN A 113 -10.14 -1.64 11.89
CA GLN A 113 -9.33 -0.50 11.50
C GLN A 113 -8.18 -0.18 12.47
N ASN A 114 -8.38 -0.33 13.77
CA ASN A 114 -7.35 -0.04 14.78
C ASN A 114 -6.24 -1.09 14.74
N ASP A 115 -6.60 -2.37 14.67
CA ASP A 115 -5.65 -3.47 14.57
C ASP A 115 -4.88 -3.44 13.25
N LEU A 116 -5.53 -3.01 12.16
CA LEU A 116 -4.87 -2.80 10.88
C LEU A 116 -3.79 -1.70 10.99
N LEU A 117 -4.09 -0.56 11.64
CA LEU A 117 -3.10 0.50 11.85
C LEU A 117 -1.91 0.02 12.68
N MET A 118 -2.17 -0.73 13.76
CA MET A 118 -1.10 -1.33 14.56
C MET A 118 -0.30 -2.36 13.77
N ASN A 119 -0.95 -3.11 12.87
CA ASN A 119 -0.28 -4.03 11.96
C ASN A 119 0.62 -3.30 10.96
N LEU A 120 0.14 -2.19 10.37
CA LEU A 120 0.93 -1.37 9.45
C LEU A 120 2.18 -0.78 10.12
N ALA A 121 2.07 -0.36 11.38
CA ALA A 121 3.21 0.17 12.13
C ALA A 121 4.34 -0.86 12.34
N LYS A 122 4.05 -2.15 12.23
CA LYS A 122 5.03 -3.25 12.40
C LYS A 122 5.65 -3.73 11.09
N LEU A 123 5.32 -3.07 9.98
CA LEU A 123 5.88 -3.36 8.66
C LEU A 123 7.22 -2.66 8.50
N GLN A 124 8.28 -3.19 9.11
CA GLN A 124 9.58 -2.51 9.23
C GLN A 124 10.68 -3.04 8.29
N HIS A 125 10.57 -4.28 7.79
CA HIS A 125 11.68 -4.93 7.08
C HIS A 125 11.25 -5.47 5.72
N LEU A 126 11.42 -4.66 4.67
CA LEU A 126 10.99 -5.00 3.30
C LEU A 126 9.58 -5.61 3.28
N PRO A 127 8.58 -4.90 3.84
CA PRO A 127 7.26 -5.45 4.08
C PRO A 127 6.47 -5.71 2.81
N ARG A 128 5.49 -6.60 2.91
CA ARG A 128 4.45 -6.72 1.90
C ARG A 128 3.54 -5.50 1.98
N PRO A 129 3.36 -4.73 0.90
CA PRO A 129 2.46 -3.59 0.94
C PRO A 129 1.00 -4.10 0.99
N PRO A 130 0.11 -3.52 1.82
CA PRO A 130 -1.29 -3.91 1.94
C PRO A 130 -2.14 -3.45 0.74
N VAL A 131 -1.86 -3.97 -0.45
CA VAL A 131 -2.60 -3.63 -1.67
C VAL A 131 -3.77 -4.59 -1.86
N PHE A 132 -4.97 -4.06 -1.65
CA PHE A 132 -6.22 -4.74 -1.94
C PHE A 132 -6.72 -4.33 -3.31
N VAL A 133 -6.90 -5.31 -4.18
CA VAL A 133 -7.36 -5.11 -5.56
C VAL A 133 -8.72 -5.77 -5.74
N ASP A 134 -9.60 -5.07 -6.44
CA ASP A 134 -10.83 -5.67 -6.94
C ASP A 134 -10.50 -6.56 -8.13
N THR A 135 -10.32 -7.85 -7.88
CA THR A 135 -9.92 -8.81 -8.92
C THR A 135 -11.14 -9.47 -9.55
N ASN A 136 -10.97 -9.93 -10.79
CA ASN A 136 -11.83 -10.92 -11.39
C ASN A 136 -11.37 -12.33 -10.98
N ALA A 137 -11.05 -12.61 -9.71
CA ALA A 137 -10.49 -13.91 -9.28
C ALA A 137 -11.27 -15.13 -9.81
N LEU A 138 -12.57 -14.97 -10.10
CA LEU A 138 -13.44 -15.98 -10.73
C LEU A 138 -13.36 -16.07 -12.27
N GLY A 139 -12.44 -15.35 -12.92
CA GLY A 139 -12.25 -15.29 -14.38
C GLY A 139 -13.35 -14.55 -15.17
N TRP A 140 -14.52 -14.29 -14.56
CA TRP A 140 -15.69 -13.69 -15.18
C TRP A 140 -16.37 -12.70 -14.22
N ARG A 141 -16.76 -11.51 -14.73
CA ARG A 141 -17.50 -10.49 -13.95
C ARG A 141 -19.00 -10.53 -14.29
N PRO A 142 -19.89 -10.98 -13.38
CA PRO A 142 -21.34 -10.88 -13.57
C PRO A 142 -21.82 -9.42 -13.60
N LYS A 143 -22.99 -9.16 -14.21
CA LYS A 143 -23.66 -7.83 -14.16
C LYS A 143 -24.00 -7.36 -12.74
N ASN A 144 -24.18 -8.29 -11.80
CA ASN A 144 -24.40 -8.02 -10.37
C ASN A 144 -23.15 -8.45 -9.57
N PHE A 145 -22.01 -7.85 -9.88
CA PHE A 145 -20.75 -8.16 -9.22
C PHE A 145 -20.67 -7.48 -7.85
N THR A 146 -20.54 -8.28 -6.80
CA THR A 146 -20.16 -7.81 -5.47
C THR A 146 -18.64 -7.72 -5.41
N ARG A 147 -18.13 -6.49 -5.26
CA ARG A 147 -16.69 -6.24 -5.07
C ARG A 147 -16.15 -7.12 -3.95
N THR A 148 -15.17 -7.95 -4.29
CA THR A 148 -14.43 -8.76 -3.33
C THR A 148 -12.99 -8.29 -3.41
N ASP A 149 -12.56 -7.57 -2.39
CA ASP A 149 -11.18 -7.10 -2.30
C ASP A 149 -10.26 -8.29 -2.01
N ASP A 150 -9.33 -8.54 -2.93
CA ASP A 150 -8.32 -9.59 -2.84
C ASP A 150 -6.97 -8.99 -2.47
N PHE A 151 -6.29 -9.59 -1.50
CA PHE A 151 -4.99 -9.11 -1.05
C PHE A 151 -3.88 -9.70 -1.93
N ARG A 152 -3.49 -8.96 -2.97
CA ARG A 152 -2.58 -9.45 -3.98
C ARG A 152 -1.18 -8.89 -3.80
N PHE A 153 -0.41 -9.55 -2.95
CA PHE A 153 0.97 -9.19 -2.61
C PHE A 153 2.03 -10.05 -3.30
N PHE A 154 1.63 -11.05 -4.09
CA PHE A 154 2.55 -11.97 -4.74
C PHE A 154 2.23 -12.09 -6.23
N LEU A 155 3.22 -12.52 -7.01
CA LEU A 155 3.05 -12.87 -8.41
C LEU A 155 3.07 -14.38 -8.56
N ASP A 156 1.90 -14.93 -8.88
CA ASP A 156 1.70 -16.35 -9.19
C ASP A 156 2.35 -16.70 -10.54
N ILE A 157 3.53 -17.34 -10.48
CA ILE A 157 4.30 -17.71 -11.68
C ILE A 157 3.76 -18.99 -12.32
N ASN A 158 3.32 -19.94 -11.49
CA ASN A 158 2.88 -21.26 -11.95
C ASN A 158 1.39 -21.29 -12.34
N ARG A 159 0.68 -20.17 -12.14
CA ARG A 159 -0.74 -19.93 -12.44
C ARG A 159 -1.69 -20.87 -11.71
N ASN A 160 -1.33 -21.33 -10.51
CA ASN A 160 -2.17 -22.23 -9.72
C ASN A 160 -3.21 -21.49 -8.85
N ARG A 161 -3.21 -20.14 -8.86
CA ARG A 161 -4.08 -19.24 -8.08
C ARG A 161 -3.93 -19.35 -6.57
N ALA A 162 -2.86 -19.99 -6.10
CA ALA A 162 -2.53 -20.10 -4.69
C ALA A 162 -1.22 -19.35 -4.43
N TYR A 163 -1.07 -18.90 -3.20
CA TYR A 163 0.18 -18.32 -2.74
C TYR A 163 1.09 -19.43 -2.21
N GLU A 164 2.28 -19.55 -2.78
CA GLU A 164 3.33 -20.41 -2.24
C GLU A 164 4.31 -19.63 -1.37
N PRO A 165 4.34 -19.86 -0.04
CA PRO A 165 5.25 -19.13 0.84
C PRO A 165 6.70 -19.58 0.74
N THR A 166 7.61 -18.62 0.58
CA THR A 166 9.04 -18.83 0.78
C THR A 166 9.37 -19.09 2.25
N GLY A 167 10.30 -20.01 2.51
CA GLY A 167 10.82 -20.31 3.83
C GLY A 167 10.77 -21.81 4.16
N LEU A 168 10.88 -22.11 5.45
CA LEU A 168 10.74 -23.48 5.94
C LEU A 168 9.29 -23.95 5.75
N GLN A 169 9.10 -24.97 4.92
CA GLN A 169 7.81 -25.63 4.68
C GLN A 169 7.91 -27.12 4.88
N VAL A 170 6.76 -27.76 5.03
CA VAL A 170 6.64 -29.21 5.12
C VAL A 170 6.81 -29.81 3.72
N VAL A 171 7.68 -30.81 3.61
CA VAL A 171 7.89 -31.56 2.36
C VAL A 171 6.65 -32.40 2.08
N THR A 172 6.11 -32.31 0.88
CA THR A 172 4.97 -33.12 0.43
C THR A 172 5.38 -34.11 -0.65
N ASN A 173 4.71 -35.26 -0.69
CA ASN A 173 4.87 -36.22 -1.78
C ASN A 173 4.08 -35.79 -3.03
N PHE A 174 4.18 -36.58 -4.12
CA PHE A 174 3.47 -36.30 -5.38
C PHE A 174 1.94 -36.20 -5.25
N GLN A 175 1.35 -36.70 -4.15
CA GLN A 175 -0.09 -36.60 -3.86
C GLN A 175 -0.42 -35.41 -2.94
N GLY A 176 0.55 -34.52 -2.67
CA GLY A 176 0.39 -33.37 -1.77
C GLY A 176 0.32 -33.72 -0.28
N ARG A 177 0.63 -34.96 0.11
CA ARG A 177 0.60 -35.36 1.53
C ARG A 177 1.94 -35.09 2.21
N PRO A 178 1.94 -34.60 3.46
CA PRO A 178 3.17 -34.41 4.24
C PRO A 178 4.00 -35.70 4.31
N VAL A 179 5.30 -35.57 4.07
CA VAL A 179 6.27 -36.65 4.27
C VAL A 179 6.69 -36.68 5.73
N VAL A 180 6.72 -37.87 6.31
CA VAL A 180 7.15 -38.10 7.70
C VAL A 180 8.53 -38.76 7.67
N GLY A 181 9.47 -38.23 8.45
CA GLY A 181 10.81 -38.78 8.61
C GLY A 181 10.80 -40.10 9.38
N GLN A 182 11.95 -40.77 9.44
CA GLN A 182 12.12 -41.99 10.23
C GLN A 182 11.91 -41.78 11.74
N ASP A 183 12.04 -40.54 12.20
CA ASP A 183 11.78 -40.07 13.56
C ASP A 183 10.29 -39.83 13.87
N GLY A 184 9.41 -40.01 12.89
CA GLY A 184 7.97 -39.77 13.04
C GLY A 184 7.57 -38.30 12.99
N LEU A 185 8.52 -37.38 12.72
CA LEU A 185 8.25 -35.95 12.58
C LEU A 185 7.98 -35.58 11.12
N LEU A 186 7.27 -34.48 10.90
CA LEU A 186 7.10 -33.94 9.55
C LEU A 186 8.45 -33.49 9.01
N MET A 187 8.82 -34.01 7.85
CA MET A 187 10.01 -33.56 7.16
C MET A 187 9.78 -32.14 6.67
N THR A 188 10.75 -31.26 6.95
CA THR A 188 10.70 -29.85 6.52
C THR A 188 11.94 -29.52 5.72
N ASP A 189 11.79 -28.63 4.74
CA ASP A 189 12.88 -28.10 3.94
C ASP A 189 12.64 -26.62 3.62
N TYR A 190 13.68 -25.91 3.21
CA TYR A 190 13.60 -24.52 2.82
C TYR A 190 13.26 -24.39 1.35
N PHE A 191 12.07 -23.87 1.07
CA PHE A 191 11.59 -23.67 -0.30
C PHE A 191 11.59 -22.18 -0.67
N VAL A 192 11.86 -21.90 -1.94
CA VAL A 192 11.60 -20.60 -2.55
C VAL A 192 10.25 -20.71 -3.24
N GLY A 193 9.28 -19.94 -2.73
CA GLY A 193 7.94 -19.85 -3.27
C GLY A 193 7.79 -18.67 -4.21
N ASP A 194 6.58 -18.10 -4.25
CA ASP A 194 6.26 -17.01 -5.15
C ASP A 194 7.02 -15.72 -4.79
N PRO A 195 7.43 -14.93 -5.80
CA PRO A 195 7.90 -13.57 -5.57
C PRO A 195 6.81 -12.71 -4.93
N GLU A 196 7.25 -11.83 -4.04
CA GLU A 196 6.37 -10.94 -3.31
C GLU A 196 6.67 -9.47 -3.64
N TRP A 197 5.64 -8.64 -3.62
CA TRP A 197 5.76 -7.20 -3.67
C TRP A 197 6.40 -6.71 -2.39
N ILE A 198 7.38 -5.82 -2.54
CA ILE A 198 8.11 -5.22 -1.43
C ILE A 198 7.78 -3.74 -1.41
N GLY A 199 7.22 -3.28 -0.30
CA GLY A 199 6.92 -1.87 -0.06
C GLY A 199 8.17 -1.13 0.43
N GLN A 200 8.33 0.10 -0.05
CA GLN A 200 9.30 1.05 0.49
C GLN A 200 8.68 1.78 1.68
N LEU A 201 9.45 1.96 2.74
CA LEU A 201 9.04 2.80 3.86
C LEU A 201 9.30 4.25 3.53
N ASP A 202 8.33 5.11 3.86
CA ASP A 202 8.45 6.56 3.73
C ASP A 202 9.58 7.09 4.64
N ASN A 203 9.73 6.50 5.83
CA ASN A 203 10.80 6.80 6.77
C ASN A 203 11.48 5.49 7.24
N PRO A 204 12.48 4.97 6.51
CA PRO A 204 13.12 3.68 6.84
C PRO A 204 13.93 3.71 8.14
N ASP A 205 14.36 4.89 8.60
CA ASP A 205 15.15 5.06 9.83
C ASP A 205 14.29 5.49 11.04
N ALA A 206 12.98 5.68 10.86
CA ALA A 206 12.08 6.00 11.96
C ALA A 206 11.58 4.70 12.64
N PRO A 207 11.49 4.68 13.99
CA PRO A 207 11.03 3.52 14.75
C PRO A 207 9.56 3.16 14.47
#